data_AF-A0A836GLM5-F1
#
_entry.id   AF-A0A836GLM5-F1
#
_cell.length_a   1.000
_cell.length_b   1.000
_cell.length_c   1.000
_cell.angle_alpha   90.00
_cell.angle_beta   90.00
_cell.angle_gamma   90.00
#
_symmetry.space_group_name_H-M   'P 1'
#
loop_
_entity.id
_entity.type
_entity.pdbx_description
1 polymer ?
#
loop_
_entity_poly.entity_id
_entity_poly.type
_entity_poly.pdbx_seq_one_letter_code
_entity_poly.pdbx_strand_id
1 'polypeptide(L)'
;MAALAAVKAAKTAITVPMETKYLPSIASKTVINDDKALKTSKEIKTPTVDRSTKPSLLTSNGLLLRDIILPTKLMHNFLTLAFSNTTSNKETCGILAGRLERNKLMVTHLLIPEQTGTPDSCTTHNEEDIFDYQDQHNLITLGWIHTHPTQTAFLSSVDLHTHCAYQLMMAEAIAIVCAPKYDETGFFILTPDYGLDFIANCRETGFHPHPTEPPLYTKARHYKLDVMALQVVDLRRK
;
A
#
# COMPACT_ATOMS: atom_id res chain seq x y z
N MET A 1 -11.50 -2.60 10.95
CA MET A 1 -11.18 -1.69 12.07
C MET A 1 -9.69 -1.66 12.45
N ALA A 2 -8.80 -2.40 11.76
CA ALA A 2 -7.34 -2.35 11.97
C ALA A 2 -6.63 -1.26 11.14
N ALA A 3 -7.12 -0.94 9.93
CA ALA A 3 -6.54 0.10 9.06
C ALA A 3 -6.59 1.53 9.66
N LEU A 4 -7.52 1.79 10.59
CA LEU A 4 -7.66 3.06 11.29
C LEU A 4 -6.65 3.23 12.45
N ALA A 5 -6.10 2.13 12.97
CA ALA A 5 -5.14 2.16 14.09
C ALA A 5 -3.74 2.58 13.63
N ALA A 6 -3.31 2.17 12.43
CA ALA A 6 -2.01 2.52 11.86
C ALA A 6 -1.85 4.02 11.56
N VAL A 7 -2.93 4.69 11.14
CA VAL A 7 -2.94 6.14 10.87
C VAL A 7 -2.92 6.97 12.16
N LYS A 8 -3.47 6.42 13.25
CA LYS A 8 -3.58 7.13 14.54
C LYS A 8 -2.27 7.13 15.33
N ALA A 9 -1.47 6.07 15.22
CA ALA A 9 -0.18 5.95 15.95
C ALA A 9 0.92 6.90 15.43
N ALA A 10 0.83 7.37 14.18
CA ALA A 10 1.80 8.31 13.61
C ALA A 10 1.57 9.79 13.98
N LYS A 11 0.46 10.13 14.66
CA LYS A 11 0.08 11.53 14.97
C LYS A 11 0.25 11.95 16.43
N THR A 12 0.50 11.03 17.36
CA THR A 12 0.66 11.36 18.80
C THR A 12 2.06 11.81 19.21
N ALA A 13 3.04 11.79 18.30
CA ALA A 13 4.43 12.17 18.61
C ALA A 13 4.77 13.66 18.39
N ILE A 14 3.82 14.51 17.98
CA ILE A 14 4.08 15.94 17.71
C ILE A 14 2.96 16.80 18.30
N THR A 15 2.95 16.97 19.62
CA THR A 15 2.26 18.12 20.24
C THR A 15 2.80 18.36 21.65
N VAL A 16 3.63 19.39 21.82
CA VAL A 16 3.84 20.07 23.09
C VAL A 16 3.19 21.46 22.95
N PRO A 17 2.34 21.91 23.89
CA PRO A 17 1.56 23.13 23.74
C PRO A 17 2.38 24.36 24.13
N MET A 18 2.24 25.46 23.40
CA MET A 18 2.81 26.76 23.80
C MET A 18 1.72 27.82 23.83
N GLU A 19 1.53 28.40 25.02
CA GLU A 19 0.54 29.44 25.35
C GLU A 19 0.72 30.73 24.54
N THR A 20 -0.41 31.32 24.18
CA THR A 20 -0.53 32.63 23.53
C THR A 20 -0.59 33.75 24.58
N LYS A 21 0.30 34.75 24.51
CA LYS A 21 0.05 36.08 25.09
C LYS A 21 0.34 37.20 24.09
N TYR A 22 -0.65 38.06 23.98
CA TYR A 22 -0.80 39.27 23.16
C TYR A 22 0.27 40.36 23.40
N LEU A 23 0.54 41.18 22.38
CA LEU A 23 0.22 42.63 22.21
C LEU A 23 1.30 43.35 21.30
N PRO A 24 1.15 44.64 20.90
CA PRO A 24 0.70 45.10 19.59
C PRO A 24 1.77 45.80 18.71
N SER A 25 1.36 46.14 17.48
CA SER A 25 2.01 46.98 16.46
C SER A 25 2.27 48.43 16.92
N ILE A 26 3.35 49.09 16.43
CA ILE A 26 3.33 50.39 15.69
C ILE A 26 4.74 51.05 15.58
N ALA A 27 5.00 51.58 14.38
CA ALA A 27 5.85 52.72 13.95
C ALA A 27 7.37 52.62 13.75
N SER A 28 7.73 52.95 12.51
CA SER A 28 9.04 53.29 11.94
C SER A 28 9.65 54.58 12.48
N LYS A 29 10.99 54.61 12.65
CA LYS A 29 11.84 55.80 12.37
C LYS A 29 13.26 55.38 11.96
N THR A 30 13.76 56.02 10.91
CA THR A 30 15.11 55.92 10.32
C THR A 30 16.08 56.87 11.04
N VAL A 31 17.30 56.44 11.40
CA VAL A 31 18.53 57.28 11.52
C VAL A 31 19.79 56.42 11.26
N ILE A 32 20.81 57.06 10.71
CA ILE A 32 22.03 56.58 10.02
C ILE A 32 23.26 56.43 10.97
N ASN A 33 24.17 55.53 10.54
CA ASN A 33 25.64 55.39 10.75
C ASN A 33 26.29 54.68 11.95
N ASP A 34 27.13 53.72 11.54
CA ASP A 34 28.48 53.28 11.98
C ASP A 34 28.77 53.08 13.47
N ASP A 35 28.98 51.81 13.87
CA ASP A 35 30.31 51.38 14.34
C ASP A 35 30.44 49.85 14.54
N LYS A 36 31.68 49.41 14.38
CA LYS A 36 32.20 48.05 14.27
C LYS A 36 32.24 47.30 15.61
N ALA A 37 31.58 46.15 15.75
CA ALA A 37 31.93 45.15 16.76
C ALA A 37 31.52 43.72 16.39
N LEU A 38 32.54 42.87 16.25
CA LEU A 38 32.53 41.44 15.99
C LEU A 38 31.99 40.65 17.20
N LYS A 39 30.89 39.90 17.04
CA LYS A 39 30.58 38.74 17.91
C LYS A 39 29.97 37.59 17.10
N THR A 40 30.72 36.50 17.13
CA THR A 40 30.48 35.14 16.64
C THR A 40 29.16 34.52 17.11
N SER A 41 28.29 34.15 16.17
CA SER A 41 27.32 33.07 16.34
C SER A 41 27.63 31.98 15.31
N LYS A 42 28.11 30.83 15.78
CA LYS A 42 28.22 29.62 14.96
C LYS A 42 26.79 29.16 14.66
N GLU A 43 26.30 29.45 13.46
CA GLU A 43 25.11 28.78 12.92
C GLU A 43 25.39 27.28 12.85
N ILE A 44 24.66 26.51 13.64
CA ILE A 44 24.56 25.05 13.44
C ILE A 44 23.74 24.88 12.18
N LYS A 45 24.42 24.80 11.03
CA LYS A 45 23.79 24.45 9.76
C LYS A 45 23.21 23.04 9.91
N THR A 46 21.89 22.95 9.86
CA THR A 46 21.18 21.69 9.66
C THR A 46 21.83 20.98 8.47
N PRO A 47 22.17 19.68 8.56
CA PRO A 47 22.79 18.99 7.44
C PRO A 47 21.80 19.01 6.27
N THR A 48 22.14 19.76 5.23
CA THR A 48 21.45 19.74 3.95
C THR A 48 21.75 18.40 3.30
N VAL A 49 20.78 17.50 3.35
CA VAL A 49 20.83 16.22 2.65
C VAL A 49 20.72 16.52 1.16
N ASP A 50 21.84 16.42 0.44
CA ASP A 50 21.83 16.44 -1.01
C ASP A 50 21.10 15.19 -1.53
N ARG A 51 19.97 15.41 -2.19
CA ARG A 51 19.14 14.35 -2.79
C ARG A 51 19.49 14.11 -4.26
N SER A 52 20.54 14.75 -4.81
CA SER A 52 20.96 14.59 -6.20
C SER A 52 21.36 13.15 -6.56
N THR A 53 21.83 12.39 -5.57
CA THR A 53 22.24 10.98 -5.71
C THR A 53 21.17 9.99 -5.28
N LYS A 54 20.03 10.46 -4.73
CA LYS A 54 18.86 9.60 -4.54
C LYS A 54 18.40 9.19 -5.93
N PRO A 55 18.20 7.89 -6.25
CA PRO A 55 17.62 7.50 -7.52
C PRO A 55 16.25 8.16 -7.62
N SER A 56 16.17 9.24 -8.39
CA SER A 56 14.91 9.83 -8.79
C SER A 56 14.35 8.89 -9.84
N LEU A 57 13.62 7.87 -9.40
CA LEU A 57 12.65 7.21 -10.26
C LEU A 57 11.66 8.31 -10.66
N LEU A 58 11.90 8.82 -11.87
CA LEU A 58 11.37 10.06 -12.41
C LEU A 58 9.87 10.20 -12.13
N THR A 59 9.53 11.21 -11.35
CA THR A 59 8.18 11.75 -11.25
C THR A 59 7.86 12.52 -12.54
N SER A 60 6.62 12.39 -13.01
CA SER A 60 5.93 13.11 -14.11
C SER A 60 5.85 12.50 -15.51
N ASN A 61 6.53 11.40 -15.87
CA ASN A 61 6.25 10.66 -17.12
C ASN A 61 6.71 9.19 -17.03
N GLY A 62 5.81 8.29 -16.59
CA GLY A 62 5.98 6.84 -16.68
C GLY A 62 7.06 6.25 -15.75
N LEU A 63 6.70 5.99 -14.49
CA LEU A 63 7.49 5.11 -13.63
C LEU A 63 7.59 3.74 -14.33
N LEU A 64 8.80 3.37 -14.77
CA LEU A 64 9.09 1.99 -15.18
C LEU A 64 9.09 1.15 -13.92
N LEU A 65 7.90 0.68 -13.53
CA LEU A 65 7.71 -0.29 -12.46
C LEU A 65 8.49 -1.56 -12.80
N ARG A 66 9.15 -2.14 -11.79
CA ARG A 66 9.81 -3.45 -11.96
C ARG A 66 8.78 -4.50 -12.32
N ASP A 67 9.17 -5.45 -13.16
CA ASP A 67 8.30 -6.59 -13.48
C ASP A 67 8.03 -7.41 -12.22
N ILE A 68 6.76 -7.70 -11.95
CA ILE A 68 6.33 -8.75 -11.02
C ILE A 68 6.13 -10.04 -11.81
N ILE A 69 6.82 -11.09 -11.40
CA ILE A 69 6.68 -12.42 -11.99
C ILE A 69 5.80 -13.26 -11.09
N LEU A 70 4.69 -13.74 -11.64
CA LEU A 70 3.67 -14.54 -10.97
C LEU A 70 3.72 -15.99 -11.46
N PRO A 71 3.73 -16.99 -10.56
CA PRO A 71 3.64 -18.38 -10.96
C PRO A 71 2.31 -18.67 -11.67
N THR A 72 2.34 -19.38 -12.79
CA THR A 72 1.11 -19.75 -13.55
C THR A 72 0.09 -20.53 -12.72
N LYS A 73 0.54 -21.30 -11.72
CA LYS A 73 -0.33 -22.07 -10.82
C LYS A 73 -0.95 -21.27 -9.67
N LEU A 74 -0.60 -19.99 -9.52
CA LEU A 74 -1.02 -19.15 -8.39
C LEU A 74 -2.54 -19.01 -8.28
N MET A 75 -3.23 -18.65 -9.37
CA MET A 75 -4.70 -18.47 -9.33
C MET A 75 -5.43 -19.78 -9.05
N HIS A 76 -4.99 -20.86 -9.70
CA HIS A 76 -5.60 -22.18 -9.54
C HIS A 76 -5.48 -22.67 -8.09
N ASN A 77 -4.27 -22.66 -7.53
CA ASN A 77 -4.03 -23.09 -6.15
C ASN A 77 -4.80 -22.24 -5.15
N PHE A 78 -4.86 -20.92 -5.37
CA PHE A 78 -5.64 -20.01 -4.54
C PHE A 78 -7.14 -20.34 -4.57
N LEU A 79 -7.73 -20.48 -5.76
CA LEU A 79 -9.14 -20.82 -5.93
C LEU A 79 -9.50 -22.18 -5.31
N THR A 80 -8.60 -23.17 -5.38
CA THR A 80 -8.79 -24.45 -4.69
C THR A 80 -8.90 -24.27 -3.17
N LEU A 81 -8.06 -23.42 -2.56
CA LEU A 81 -8.10 -23.14 -1.12
C LEU A 81 -9.27 -22.27 -0.69
N ALA A 82 -9.75 -21.40 -1.59
CA ALA A 82 -10.92 -20.55 -1.37
C ALA A 82 -12.26 -21.25 -1.64
N PHE A 83 -12.25 -22.43 -2.29
CA PHE A 83 -13.45 -23.09 -2.83
C PHE A 83 -14.62 -23.21 -1.85
N SER A 84 -14.35 -23.64 -0.60
CA SER A 84 -15.39 -23.78 0.44
C SER A 84 -16.06 -22.45 0.78
N ASN A 85 -15.27 -21.38 0.89
CA ASN A 85 -15.78 -20.04 1.17
C ASN A 85 -16.52 -19.47 -0.04
N THR A 86 -15.93 -19.59 -1.23
CA THR A 86 -16.54 -19.15 -2.49
C THR A 86 -17.92 -19.78 -2.70
N THR A 87 -18.06 -21.09 -2.48
CA THR A 87 -19.34 -21.81 -2.60
C THR A 87 -20.37 -21.34 -1.56
N SER A 88 -19.88 -20.86 -0.41
CA SER A 88 -20.70 -20.29 0.67
C SER A 88 -20.91 -18.77 0.52
N ASN A 89 -20.61 -18.20 -0.66
CA ASN A 89 -20.66 -16.76 -0.94
C ASN A 89 -19.87 -15.92 0.08
N LYS A 90 -18.65 -16.35 0.39
CA LYS A 90 -17.70 -15.62 1.25
C LYS A 90 -16.41 -15.37 0.48
N GLU A 91 -15.93 -14.14 0.54
CA GLU A 91 -14.61 -13.79 0.02
C GLU A 91 -13.50 -14.48 0.83
N THR A 92 -12.36 -14.66 0.20
CA THR A 92 -11.13 -15.14 0.80
C THR A 92 -9.99 -14.33 0.23
N CYS A 93 -8.98 -13.98 1.03
CA CYS A 93 -7.76 -13.33 0.59
C CYS A 93 -6.51 -14.18 0.87
N GLY A 94 -5.45 -13.85 0.15
CA GLY A 94 -4.10 -14.33 0.37
C GLY A 94 -3.09 -13.21 0.11
N ILE A 95 -1.94 -13.31 0.76
CA ILE A 95 -0.82 -12.39 0.61
C ILE A 95 0.17 -12.98 -0.41
N LEU A 96 0.58 -12.15 -1.37
CA LEU A 96 1.61 -12.48 -2.34
C LEU A 96 2.96 -12.11 -1.73
N ALA A 97 3.77 -13.10 -1.40
CA ALA A 97 5.07 -12.92 -0.79
C ALA A 97 6.19 -13.47 -1.70
N GLY A 98 7.35 -12.81 -1.68
CA GLY A 98 8.36 -13.09 -2.68
C GLY A 98 9.71 -12.44 -2.41
N ARG A 99 10.53 -12.34 -3.44
CA ARG A 99 11.90 -11.80 -3.36
C ARG A 99 12.22 -10.91 -4.56
N LEU A 100 13.16 -9.99 -4.38
CA LEU A 100 13.72 -9.20 -5.47
C LEU A 100 14.94 -9.91 -6.04
N GLU A 101 14.89 -10.31 -7.31
CA GLU A 101 15.98 -10.98 -8.00
C GLU A 101 16.24 -10.33 -9.35
N ARG A 102 17.48 -9.90 -9.61
CA ARG A 102 17.90 -9.30 -10.90
C ARG A 102 16.94 -8.22 -11.41
N ASN A 103 16.54 -7.32 -10.50
CA ASN A 103 15.60 -6.23 -10.76
C ASN A 103 14.16 -6.68 -11.14
N LYS A 104 13.76 -7.90 -10.77
CA LYS A 104 12.40 -8.42 -10.91
C LYS A 104 11.86 -8.88 -9.56
N LEU A 105 10.57 -8.66 -9.34
CA LEU A 105 9.88 -9.04 -8.12
C LEU A 105 9.25 -10.43 -8.33
N MET A 106 9.84 -11.44 -7.72
CA MET A 106 9.46 -12.83 -7.89
C MET A 106 8.46 -13.25 -6.82
N VAL A 107 7.20 -13.49 -7.18
CA VAL A 107 6.23 -14.09 -6.26
C VAL A 107 6.53 -15.58 -6.14
N THR A 108 6.92 -16.02 -4.95
CA THR A 108 7.30 -17.42 -4.68
C THR A 108 6.40 -18.06 -3.63
N HIS A 109 5.71 -17.27 -2.82
CA HIS A 109 4.86 -17.73 -1.73
C HIS A 109 3.46 -17.13 -1.84
N LEU A 110 2.45 -17.98 -1.61
CA LEU A 110 1.08 -17.59 -1.36
C LEU A 110 0.76 -17.90 0.10
N LEU A 111 0.60 -16.86 0.91
CA LEU A 111 0.26 -16.99 2.33
C LEU A 111 -1.25 -16.79 2.48
N ILE A 112 -1.96 -17.77 3.05
CA ILE A 112 -3.38 -17.64 3.37
C ILE A 112 -3.49 -17.33 4.87
N PRO A 113 -3.70 -16.06 5.26
CA PRO A 113 -3.75 -15.69 6.67
C PRO A 113 -5.02 -16.22 7.33
N GLU A 114 -5.00 -16.27 8.67
CA GLU A 114 -6.24 -16.35 9.44
C GLU A 114 -7.13 -15.15 9.06
N GLN A 115 -8.41 -15.41 8.82
CA GLN A 115 -9.30 -14.40 8.24
C GLN A 115 -10.77 -14.75 8.41
N THR A 116 -11.62 -13.73 8.35
CA THR A 116 -13.08 -13.87 8.25
C THR A 116 -13.58 -13.22 6.97
N GLY A 117 -14.28 -13.99 6.14
CA GLY A 117 -14.90 -13.52 4.89
C GLY A 117 -16.40 -13.26 5.03
N THR A 118 -16.86 -12.18 4.42
CA THR A 118 -18.27 -11.85 4.12
C THR A 118 -18.48 -11.93 2.60
N PRO A 119 -19.69 -11.74 2.06
CA PRO A 119 -19.93 -11.73 0.61
C PRO A 119 -19.25 -10.61 -0.18
N ASP A 120 -18.71 -9.61 0.52
CA ASP A 120 -18.25 -8.32 -0.01
C ASP A 120 -16.96 -7.81 0.65
N SER A 121 -16.35 -8.60 1.53
CA SER A 121 -15.06 -8.28 2.15
C SER A 121 -14.42 -9.51 2.78
N CYS A 122 -13.11 -9.43 3.02
CA CYS A 122 -12.41 -10.34 3.92
C CYS A 122 -11.49 -9.55 4.86
N THR A 123 -11.52 -9.89 6.13
CA THR A 123 -10.68 -9.28 7.17
C THR A 123 -9.66 -10.28 7.64
N THR A 124 -8.37 -9.94 7.54
CA THR A 124 -7.27 -10.71 8.13
C THR A 124 -7.27 -10.59 9.65
N HIS A 125 -6.77 -11.63 10.30
CA HIS A 125 -6.51 -11.69 11.73
C HIS A 125 -5.09 -12.22 11.95
N ASN A 126 -4.54 -11.94 13.13
CA ASN A 126 -3.21 -12.37 13.56
C ASN A 126 -2.12 -12.02 12.54
N GLU A 127 -2.08 -10.75 12.10
CA GLU A 127 -1.10 -10.29 11.10
C GLU A 127 0.37 -10.51 11.53
N GLU A 128 0.63 -10.68 12.82
CA GLU A 128 1.93 -11.08 13.34
C GLU A 128 2.43 -12.41 12.77
N ASP A 129 1.54 -13.38 12.51
CA ASP A 129 1.92 -14.67 11.95
C ASP A 129 2.39 -14.55 10.49
N ILE A 130 1.77 -13.61 9.75
CA ILE A 130 2.19 -13.28 8.39
C ILE A 130 3.59 -12.67 8.45
N PHE A 131 3.79 -11.70 9.34
CA PHE A 131 5.07 -11.01 9.53
C PHE A 131 6.18 -11.99 9.94
N ASP A 132 5.95 -12.81 10.96
CA ASP A 132 6.92 -13.78 11.47
C ASP A 132 7.33 -14.77 10.39
N TYR A 133 6.36 -15.30 9.62
CA TYR A 133 6.66 -16.19 8.52
C TYR A 133 7.49 -15.50 7.43
N GLN A 134 7.13 -14.28 7.06
CA GLN A 134 7.86 -13.50 6.05
C GLN A 134 9.29 -13.19 6.50
N ASP A 135 9.50 -12.77 7.75
CA ASP A 135 10.81 -12.44 8.31
C ASP A 135 11.73 -13.68 8.33
N GLN A 136 11.25 -14.79 8.87
CA GLN A 136 11.99 -16.06 8.92
C GLN A 136 12.42 -16.56 7.53
N HIS A 137 11.61 -16.30 6.51
CA HIS A 137 11.85 -16.75 5.14
C HIS A 137 12.44 -15.66 4.24
N ASN A 138 12.79 -14.48 4.80
CA ASN A 138 13.29 -13.31 4.06
C ASN A 138 12.41 -12.97 2.84
N LEU A 139 11.11 -12.83 3.07
CA LEU A 139 10.11 -12.53 2.05
C LEU A 139 9.63 -11.09 2.15
N ILE A 140 9.41 -10.46 1.01
CA ILE A 140 8.77 -9.15 0.89
C ILE A 140 7.34 -9.30 0.38
N THR A 141 6.45 -8.43 0.84
CA THR A 141 5.07 -8.35 0.36
C THR A 141 5.03 -7.69 -1.01
N LEU A 142 4.46 -8.38 -2.00
CA LEU A 142 4.39 -7.96 -3.40
C LEU A 142 2.97 -7.62 -3.85
N GLY A 143 1.98 -7.84 -2.99
CA GLY A 143 0.58 -7.64 -3.31
C GLY A 143 -0.30 -8.62 -2.55
N TRP A 144 -1.53 -8.74 -3.03
CA TRP A 144 -2.53 -9.61 -2.44
C TRP A 144 -3.49 -10.10 -3.52
N ILE A 145 -4.20 -11.18 -3.20
CA ILE A 145 -5.16 -11.84 -4.07
C ILE A 145 -6.43 -12.10 -3.27
N HIS A 146 -7.61 -11.84 -3.84
CA HIS A 146 -8.88 -12.21 -3.22
C HIS A 146 -9.91 -12.72 -4.22
N THR A 147 -10.98 -13.33 -3.70
CA THR A 147 -12.11 -13.80 -4.50
C THR A 147 -13.27 -12.81 -4.46
N HIS A 148 -13.92 -12.62 -5.60
CA HIS A 148 -15.30 -12.13 -5.72
C HIS A 148 -16.21 -13.30 -6.08
N PRO A 149 -16.91 -13.94 -5.11
CA PRO A 149 -17.68 -15.16 -5.38
C PRO A 149 -18.80 -14.97 -6.40
N THR A 150 -19.45 -13.80 -6.41
CA THR A 150 -20.64 -13.55 -7.25
C THR A 150 -20.55 -12.30 -8.13
N GLN A 151 -19.56 -11.45 -7.89
CA GLN A 151 -19.31 -10.19 -8.58
C GLN A 151 -18.24 -10.36 -9.67
N THR A 152 -18.16 -9.41 -10.61
CA THR A 152 -17.12 -9.38 -11.65
C THR A 152 -15.76 -8.97 -11.07
N ALA A 153 -14.70 -9.07 -11.85
CA ALA A 153 -13.37 -8.65 -11.40
C ALA A 153 -13.21 -7.12 -11.48
N PHE A 154 -13.26 -6.45 -10.33
CA PHE A 154 -13.02 -5.01 -10.17
C PHE A 154 -12.49 -4.71 -8.76
N LEU A 155 -12.03 -3.49 -8.48
CA LEU A 155 -11.70 -3.07 -7.11
C LEU A 155 -12.91 -2.37 -6.46
N SER A 156 -13.44 -2.97 -5.40
CA SER A 156 -14.46 -2.35 -4.54
C SER A 156 -13.87 -1.18 -3.74
N SER A 157 -14.71 -0.39 -3.08
CA SER A 157 -14.23 0.69 -2.19
C SER A 157 -13.29 0.16 -1.09
N VAL A 158 -13.62 -0.99 -0.50
CA VAL A 158 -12.79 -1.65 0.51
C VAL A 158 -11.45 -2.09 -0.09
N ASP A 159 -11.46 -2.60 -1.31
CA ASP A 159 -10.25 -3.04 -2.01
C ASP A 159 -9.33 -1.86 -2.35
N LEU A 160 -9.90 -0.71 -2.76
CA LEU A 160 -9.14 0.51 -3.04
C LEU A 160 -8.37 0.96 -1.79
N HIS A 161 -9.06 1.05 -0.65
CA HIS A 161 -8.46 1.44 0.63
C HIS A 161 -7.42 0.43 1.11
N THR A 162 -7.71 -0.87 0.97
CA THR A 162 -6.75 -1.93 1.31
C THR A 162 -5.51 -1.83 0.46
N HIS A 163 -5.67 -1.78 -0.88
CA HIS A 163 -4.57 -1.75 -1.82
C HIS A 163 -3.73 -0.48 -1.73
N CYS A 164 -4.33 0.66 -1.37
CA CYS A 164 -3.61 1.91 -1.13
C CYS A 164 -2.45 1.73 -0.15
N ALA A 165 -2.65 1.00 0.96
CA ALA A 165 -1.60 0.74 1.93
C ALA A 165 -0.43 -0.06 1.31
N TYR A 166 -0.74 -1.12 0.57
CA TYR A 166 0.26 -1.93 -0.13
C TYR A 166 1.05 -1.10 -1.14
N GLN A 167 0.37 -0.29 -1.96
CA GLN A 167 1.01 0.46 -3.03
C GLN A 167 1.82 1.66 -2.53
N LEU A 168 1.46 2.23 -1.38
CA LEU A 168 2.29 3.24 -0.70
C LEU A 168 3.60 2.64 -0.16
N MET A 169 3.59 1.38 0.28
CA MET A 169 4.77 0.68 0.77
C MET A 169 5.64 0.12 -0.36
N MET A 170 5.00 -0.33 -1.45
CA MET A 170 5.63 -0.91 -2.63
C MET A 170 4.89 -0.44 -3.88
N ALA A 171 5.49 0.47 -4.64
CA ALA A 171 4.85 1.07 -5.83
C ALA A 171 4.42 0.04 -6.88
N GLU A 172 5.12 -1.09 -6.95
CA GLU A 172 4.78 -2.20 -7.84
C GLU A 172 3.66 -3.11 -7.33
N ALA A 173 3.20 -2.99 -6.08
CA ALA A 173 2.25 -3.94 -5.50
C ALA A 173 1.01 -4.13 -6.40
N ILE A 174 0.52 -5.37 -6.51
CA ILE A 174 -0.65 -5.71 -7.33
C ILE A 174 -1.78 -6.25 -6.46
N ALA A 175 -3.02 -5.82 -6.75
CA ALA A 175 -4.24 -6.46 -6.28
C ALA A 175 -4.77 -7.41 -7.36
N ILE A 176 -4.89 -8.70 -7.03
CA ILE A 176 -5.45 -9.71 -7.93
C ILE A 176 -6.85 -10.08 -7.47
N VAL A 177 -7.82 -9.99 -8.37
CA VAL A 177 -9.22 -10.31 -8.08
C VAL A 177 -9.66 -11.49 -8.93
N CYS A 178 -9.96 -12.61 -8.30
CA CYS A 178 -10.52 -13.79 -8.95
C CYS A 178 -12.05 -13.77 -8.87
N ALA A 179 -12.71 -13.70 -10.01
CA ALA A 179 -14.17 -13.72 -10.14
C ALA A 179 -14.62 -15.06 -10.77
N PRO A 180 -14.65 -16.16 -10.00
CA PRO A 180 -14.86 -17.52 -10.52
C PRO A 180 -16.21 -17.71 -11.23
N LYS A 181 -17.26 -16.97 -10.84
CA LYS A 181 -18.56 -17.02 -11.49
C LYS A 181 -18.52 -16.54 -12.95
N TYR A 182 -17.59 -15.65 -13.28
CA TYR A 182 -17.42 -15.08 -14.62
C TYR A 182 -16.21 -15.66 -15.36
N ASP A 183 -15.48 -16.59 -14.73
CA ASP A 183 -14.18 -17.09 -15.23
C ASP A 183 -13.19 -15.95 -15.54
N GLU A 184 -13.20 -14.91 -14.69
CA GLU A 184 -12.38 -13.71 -14.86
C GLU A 184 -11.32 -13.60 -13.77
N THR A 185 -10.14 -13.10 -14.14
CA THR A 185 -9.12 -12.65 -13.18
C THR A 185 -8.64 -11.26 -13.57
N GLY A 186 -8.77 -10.31 -12.64
CA GLY A 186 -8.28 -8.95 -12.79
C GLY A 186 -6.97 -8.74 -12.04
N PHE A 187 -6.07 -7.96 -12.64
CA PHE A 187 -4.81 -7.53 -12.03
C PHE A 187 -4.82 -6.01 -12.01
N PHE A 188 -4.79 -5.40 -10.83
CA PHE A 188 -5.03 -3.97 -10.67
C PHE A 188 -3.95 -3.27 -9.86
N ILE A 189 -3.80 -1.98 -10.13
CA ILE A 189 -3.08 -1.00 -9.32
C ILE A 189 -3.92 0.27 -9.19
N LEU A 190 -3.75 1.02 -8.10
CA LEU A 190 -4.23 2.39 -8.04
C LEU A 190 -3.47 3.24 -9.06
N THR A 191 -4.15 4.21 -9.67
CA THR A 191 -3.52 5.14 -10.61
C THR A 191 -2.46 5.97 -9.87
N PRO A 192 -1.17 5.88 -10.23
CA PRO A 192 -0.10 6.53 -9.48
C PRO A 192 -0.17 8.07 -9.49
N ASP A 193 -0.80 8.62 -10.52
CA ASP A 193 -0.95 10.05 -10.78
C ASP A 193 -2.16 10.69 -10.08
N TYR A 194 -3.13 9.90 -9.63
CA TYR A 194 -4.35 10.41 -9.01
C TYR A 194 -4.91 9.52 -7.91
N GLY A 195 -5.24 8.27 -8.21
CA GLY A 195 -6.00 7.40 -7.32
C GLY A 195 -5.29 7.09 -6.00
N LEU A 196 -3.96 6.97 -6.03
CA LEU A 196 -3.17 6.74 -4.81
C LEU A 196 -3.30 7.91 -3.82
N ASP A 197 -3.15 9.14 -4.30
CA ASP A 197 -3.28 10.35 -3.45
C ASP A 197 -4.75 10.57 -3.02
N PHE A 198 -5.70 10.32 -3.93
CA PHE A 198 -7.12 10.44 -3.62
C PHE A 198 -7.55 9.51 -2.48
N ILE A 199 -7.25 8.21 -2.58
CA ILE A 199 -7.62 7.23 -1.56
C ILE A 199 -6.87 7.47 -0.25
N ALA A 200 -5.58 7.82 -0.31
CA ALA A 200 -4.80 8.14 0.88
C ALA A 200 -5.38 9.33 1.68
N ASN A 201 -6.05 10.27 1.02
CA ASN A 201 -6.68 11.43 1.64
C ASN A 201 -8.16 11.24 2.00
N CYS A 202 -8.79 10.15 1.59
CA CYS A 202 -10.18 9.85 1.95
C CYS A 202 -10.33 9.64 3.48
N ARG A 203 -11.40 10.19 4.05
CA ARG A 203 -11.74 10.11 5.49
C ARG A 203 -13.15 9.59 5.76
N GLU A 204 -13.83 9.12 4.72
CA GLU A 204 -15.18 8.58 4.86
C GLU A 204 -15.16 7.27 5.65
N THR A 205 -16.25 7.00 6.37
CA THR A 205 -16.37 5.86 7.28
C THR A 205 -17.42 4.88 6.78
N GLY A 206 -17.21 3.58 7.02
CA GLY A 206 -18.10 2.53 6.53
C GLY A 206 -17.94 2.28 5.03
N PHE A 207 -18.85 1.50 4.45
CA PHE A 207 -18.86 1.26 3.02
C PHE A 207 -19.38 2.51 2.29
N HIS A 208 -18.53 3.12 1.46
CA HIS A 208 -18.84 4.36 0.77
C HIS A 208 -18.40 4.32 -0.70
N PRO A 209 -19.14 4.96 -1.61
CA PRO A 209 -18.79 5.01 -3.02
C PRO A 209 -17.61 5.97 -3.26
N HIS A 210 -16.90 5.75 -4.37
CA HIS A 210 -15.87 6.65 -4.88
C HIS A 210 -16.22 7.10 -6.31
N PRO A 211 -15.75 8.28 -6.74
CA PRO A 211 -15.93 8.70 -8.12
C PRO A 211 -15.25 7.73 -9.10
N THR A 212 -15.92 7.46 -10.22
CA THR A 212 -15.37 6.62 -11.29
C THR A 212 -14.45 7.39 -12.23
N GLU A 213 -14.62 8.71 -12.32
CA GLU A 213 -13.85 9.59 -13.19
C GLU A 213 -13.25 10.77 -12.39
N PRO A 214 -11.92 11.02 -12.51
CA PRO A 214 -10.95 10.18 -13.21
C PRO A 214 -10.76 8.81 -12.53
N PRO A 215 -10.32 7.77 -13.26
CA PRO A 215 -10.23 6.42 -12.73
C PRO A 215 -9.21 6.33 -11.58
N LEU A 216 -9.66 5.79 -10.44
CA LEU A 216 -8.83 5.61 -9.25
C LEU A 216 -7.89 4.41 -9.33
N TYR A 217 -8.15 3.49 -10.25
CA TYR A 217 -7.35 2.31 -10.47
C TYR A 217 -7.35 1.92 -11.95
N THR A 218 -6.35 1.14 -12.34
CA THR A 218 -6.18 0.65 -13.71
C THR A 218 -5.68 -0.79 -13.69
N LYS A 219 -5.78 -1.48 -14.83
CA LYS A 219 -5.13 -2.79 -15.01
C LYS A 219 -3.62 -2.64 -14.91
N ALA A 220 -2.98 -3.52 -14.14
CA ALA A 220 -1.54 -3.61 -14.01
C ALA A 220 -0.93 -4.04 -15.36
N ARG A 221 0.22 -3.46 -15.72
CA ARG A 221 0.93 -3.77 -16.98
C ARG A 221 2.30 -4.41 -16.76
N HIS A 222 2.83 -4.30 -15.55
CA HIS A 222 4.16 -4.75 -15.16
C HIS A 222 4.15 -6.16 -14.54
N TYR A 223 3.17 -7.00 -14.87
CA TYR A 223 3.16 -8.40 -14.43
C TYR A 223 3.44 -9.36 -15.59
N LYS A 224 4.10 -10.47 -15.29
CA LYS A 224 4.34 -11.57 -16.23
C LYS A 224 4.04 -12.89 -15.54
N LEU A 225 3.43 -13.81 -16.29
CA LEU A 225 3.21 -15.18 -15.83
C LEU A 225 4.39 -16.04 -16.27
N ASP A 226 4.90 -16.87 -15.36
CA ASP A 226 6.01 -17.78 -15.64
C ASP A 226 5.79 -19.15 -14.96
N VAL A 227 6.41 -20.19 -15.50
CA VAL A 227 6.35 -21.55 -14.94
C VAL A 227 7.39 -21.66 -13.83
N MET A 228 6.95 -21.47 -12.60
CA MET A 228 7.81 -21.42 -11.42
C MET A 228 7.23 -22.24 -10.27
N ALA A 229 8.08 -22.60 -9.31
CA ALA A 229 7.63 -23.16 -8.05
C ALA A 229 6.84 -22.10 -7.26
N LEU A 230 5.72 -22.53 -6.69
CA LEU A 230 4.91 -21.73 -5.77
C LEU A 230 4.76 -22.52 -4.47
N GLN A 231 5.19 -21.93 -3.37
CA GLN A 231 4.96 -22.46 -2.04
C GLN A 231 3.67 -21.88 -1.49
N VAL A 232 2.75 -22.74 -1.07
CA VAL A 232 1.46 -22.31 -0.50
C VAL A 232 1.47 -22.61 0.99
N VAL A 233 1.18 -21.59 1.80
CA VAL A 233 1.26 -21.64 3.25
C VAL A 233 -0.10 -21.23 3.80
N ASP A 234 -0.81 -22.17 4.40
CA ASP A 234 -2.14 -21.93 4.97
C ASP A 234 -2.02 -21.70 6.49
N LEU A 235 -2.08 -20.44 6.90
CA LEU A 235 -1.93 -20.01 8.30
C LEU A 235 -3.26 -20.04 9.07
N ARG A 236 -4.38 -20.37 8.42
CA ARG A 236 -5.70 -20.51 9.08
C ARG A 236 -5.77 -21.70 10.06
N ARG A 237 -4.77 -22.58 10.03
CA ARG A 237 -4.71 -23.80 10.84
C ARG A 237 -3.60 -23.65 11.88
N LYS A 238 -3.98 -23.10 13.04
CA LYS A 238 -3.29 -23.34 14.31
C LYS A 238 -4.27 -24.01 15.27
#